data_AF-A0A9P8RM96-F1
#
_entry.id   AF-A0A9P8RM96-F1
#
_cell.length_a   1.000
_cell.length_b   1.000
_cell.length_c   1.000
_cell.angle_alpha   90.00
_cell.angle_beta   90.00
_cell.angle_gamma   90.00
#
_symmetry.space_group_name_H-M   'P 1'
#
loop_
_entity.id
_entity.type
_entity.pdbx_description
1 polymer ?
#
loop_
_entity_poly.entity_id
_entity_poly.type
_entity_poly.pdbx_seq_one_letter_code
_entity_poly.pdbx_strand_id
1 'polypeptide(L)' 'MRICHGCGKKAASLQRCGKCSSFWYCNRACQVAGWNENGHKADCKLLKDPDLRELFVLKWDEFDSHIRFPLQAAKDP' A
#
# COMPACT_ATOMS: atom_id res chain seq x y z
N MET A 1 -5.55 1.66 -15.63
CA MET A 1 -4.08 1.36 -15.63
C MET A 1 -3.49 1.83 -14.32
N ARG A 2 -2.52 1.08 -13.77
CA ARG A 2 -1.82 1.47 -12.54
C ARG A 2 -0.46 2.09 -12.89
N ILE A 3 0.09 2.87 -11.96
CA ILE A 3 1.41 3.50 -12.09
C ILE A 3 2.44 2.62 -11.40
N CYS A 4 3.57 2.37 -12.07
CA CYS A 4 4.70 1.71 -11.46
C CYS A 4 5.32 2.63 -10.41
N HIS A 5 5.39 2.16 -9.17
CA HIS A 5 5.97 2.92 -8.08
C HIS A 5 7.50 3.06 -8.18
N GLY A 6 8.19 2.24 -8.99
CA GLY A 6 9.63 2.36 -9.20
C GLY A 6 10.02 3.40 -10.24
N CYS A 7 9.31 3.45 -11.38
CA CYS A 7 9.70 4.26 -12.54
C CYS A 7 8.64 5.26 -13.02
N GLY A 8 7.49 5.34 -12.36
CA GLY A 8 6.41 6.27 -12.69
C GLY A 8 5.60 5.94 -13.95
N LYS A 9 5.96 4.91 -14.71
CA LYS A 9 5.25 4.54 -15.95
C LYS A 9 3.89 3.92 -15.66
N LYS A 10 2.87 4.33 -16.42
CA LYS A 10 1.56 3.67 -16.45
C LYS A 10 1.65 2.38 -17.27
N ALA A 11 1.12 1.28 -16.78
CA ALA A 11 1.01 0.04 -17.55
C ALA A 11 -0.30 -0.71 -17.25
N ALA A 12 -0.71 -1.56 -18.19
CA ALA A 12 -1.89 -2.41 -18.05
C ALA A 12 -1.63 -3.59 -17.11
N SER A 13 -0.45 -4.21 -17.22
CA SER A 13 0.00 -5.30 -16.35
C SER A 13 1.18 -4.85 -15.51
N LEU A 14 1.00 -4.87 -14.18
CA LEU A 14 2.04 -4.62 -13.20
C LEU A 14 1.98 -5.70 -12.12
N GLN A 15 3.13 -6.01 -11.55
CA GLN A 15 3.29 -6.92 -10.44
C GLN A 15 3.01 -6.20 -9.12
N ARG A 16 2.19 -6.80 -8.27
CA ARG A 16 1.85 -6.26 -6.95
C ARG A 16 2.92 -6.61 -5.92
N CYS A 17 3.19 -5.72 -4.97
CA CYS A 17 3.96 -6.10 -3.79
C CYS A 17 3.23 -7.21 -3.01
N GLY A 18 3.88 -8.35 -2.81
CA GLY A 18 3.29 -9.50 -2.11
C GLY A 18 3.05 -9.27 -0.61
N LYS A 19 3.69 -8.27 0.01
CA LYS A 19 3.58 -8.00 1.46
C LYS A 19 2.41 -7.09 1.81
N CYS A 20 2.38 -5.88 1.25
CA CYS A 20 1.33 -4.91 1.58
C CYS A 20 0.18 -4.86 0.57
N SER A 21 0.36 -5.43 -0.62
CA SER A 21 -0.64 -5.36 -1.71
C SER A 21 -1.02 -3.96 -2.21
N SER A 22 -0.37 -2.89 -1.72
CA SER A 22 -0.73 -1.50 -2.10
C SER A 22 0.09 -0.91 -3.26
N PHE A 23 1.30 -1.43 -3.52
CA PHE A 23 2.20 -0.90 -4.55
C PHE A 23 2.39 -1.84 -5.75
N TRP A 24 2.68 -1.26 -6.91
CA TRP A 24 2.72 -1.95 -8.21
C TRP A 24 4.01 -1.66 -8.98
N TYR A 25 4.55 -2.65 -9.69
CA TYR A 25 5.86 -2.58 -10.34
C TYR A 25 5.87 -3.24 -11.71
N CYS A 26 6.65 -2.71 -12.65
CA CYS A 26 6.84 -3.36 -13.94
C CYS A 26 7.51 -4.73 -13.77
N ASN A 27 8.50 -4.80 -12.89
CA ASN A 27 9.33 -5.97 -12.63
C ASN A 27 10.08 -5.81 -11.29
N ARG A 28 10.94 -6.77 -10.98
CA ARG A 28 11.71 -6.78 -9.73
C ARG A 28 12.69 -5.60 -9.61
N ALA A 29 13.29 -5.12 -10.69
CA ALA A 29 14.18 -3.96 -10.63
C ALA A 29 13.42 -2.70 -10.18
N CYS A 30 12.21 -2.48 -10.72
CA CYS A 30 11.34 -1.41 -10.26
C CYS A 30 10.87 -1.59 -8.81
N GLN A 31 10.69 -2.83 -8.34
CA GLN A 31 10.38 -3.09 -6.94
C GLN A 31 11.54 -2.71 -6.02
N VAL A 32 12.78 -3.04 -6.39
CA VAL A 32 13.98 -2.65 -5.62
C VAL A 32 14.17 -1.14 -5.60
N ALA A 33 14.05 -0.47 -6.74
CA ALA A 33 14.08 0.99 -6.82
C ALA A 33 12.99 1.60 -5.94
N GLY A 34 11.75 1.11 -6.07
CA GLY A 34 10.65 1.56 -5.21
C GLY A 34 10.91 1.35 -3.72
N TRP A 35 11.54 0.23 -3.34
CA TRP A 35 11.90 -0.13 -1.96
C TRP A 35 12.96 0.80 -1.36
N ASN A 36 14.00 1.13 -2.12
CA ASN A 36 15.15 1.88 -1.63
C ASN A 36 15.02 3.40 -1.80
N GLU A 37 14.39 3.86 -2.89
CA GLU A 37 14.44 5.27 -3.31
C GLU A 37 13.10 5.97 -3.10
N ASN A 38 11.98 5.25 -3.24
CA ASN A 38 10.65 5.87 -3.24
C ASN A 38 9.86 5.64 -1.95
N GLY A 39 10.55 5.35 -0.83
CA GLY A 39 9.92 5.27 0.49
C GLY A 39 9.13 3.99 0.78
N HIS A 40 9.02 3.06 -0.17
CA HIS A 40 8.14 1.88 -0.01
C HIS A 40 8.48 1.02 1.21
N LYS A 41 9.73 0.98 1.67
CA LYS A 41 10.11 0.24 2.89
C LYS A 41 9.32 0.69 4.13
N ALA A 42 9.17 2.00 4.33
CA ALA A 42 8.44 2.55 5.47
C ALA A 42 6.94 2.27 5.31
N ASP A 43 6.39 2.58 4.14
CA ASP A 43 4.96 2.42 3.85
C ASP A 43 4.53 0.95 3.91
N CYS A 44 5.37 0.04 3.42
CA CYS A 44 5.08 -1.41 3.43
C CYS A 44 4.97 -1.96 4.85
N LYS A 45 5.70 -1.38 5.82
CA LYS A 45 5.60 -1.77 7.24
C LYS A 45 4.22 -1.44 7.82
N LEU A 46 3.61 -0.34 7.38
CA LEU A 46 2.29 0.11 7.82
C LEU A 46 1.19 -0.63 7.05
N LEU A 47 1.26 -0.61 5.72
CA LEU A 47 0.20 -1.10 4.83
C LEU A 47 0.12 -2.63 4.70
N LYS A 48 1.04 -3.37 5.32
CA LYS A 48 0.88 -4.83 5.48
C LYS A 48 -0.27 -5.17 6.42
N ASP A 49 -0.59 -4.26 7.34
CA ASP A 49 -1.75 -4.39 8.21
C ASP A 49 -3.03 -4.19 7.38
N PRO A 50 -3.94 -5.18 7.33
CA PRO A 50 -5.17 -5.08 6.57
C PRO A 50 -6.10 -3.96 7.06
N ASP A 51 -6.19 -3.72 8.37
CA ASP A 51 -7.09 -2.73 8.94
C ASP A 51 -6.62 -1.31 8.59
N LEU A 52 -5.30 -1.08 8.69
CA LEU A 52 -4.71 0.18 8.25
C LEU A 52 -4.85 0.37 6.74
N ARG A 53 -4.69 -0.69 5.94
CA ARG A 53 -4.86 -0.59 4.49
C ARG A 53 -6.30 -0.23 4.12
N GLU A 54 -7.29 -0.77 4.82
CA GLU A 54 -8.71 -0.49 4.59
C GLU A 54 -9.04 0.99 4.80
N LEU A 55 -8.48 1.64 5.83
CA LEU A 55 -8.62 3.09 6.05
C LEU A 55 -8.32 3.94 4.81
N PHE A 56 -7.28 3.58 4.04
CA PHE A 56 -6.86 4.33 2.87
C PHE A 56 -7.70 4.09 1.61
N VAL A 57 -8.45 2.98 1.54
CA VAL A 57 -9.29 2.64 0.38
C VAL A 57 -10.76 2.94 0.59
N LEU A 58 -11.14 3.37 1.79
CA LEU A 58 -12.52 3.76 2.09
C LEU A 58 -12.90 5.05 1.37
N LYS A 59 -14.11 5.04 0.82
CA LYS A 59 -14.75 6.21 0.25
C LYS A 59 -15.46 6.99 1.35
N TRP A 60 -14.69 7.86 2.00
CA TRP A 60 -15.13 8.66 3.13
C TRP A 60 -16.30 9.60 2.79
N ASP A 61 -16.44 9.96 1.52
CA ASP A 61 -17.50 10.80 0.96
C ASP A 61 -18.85 10.07 0.79
N GLU A 62 -18.85 8.73 0.79
CA GLU A 62 -20.05 7.90 0.65
C GLU A 62 -20.58 7.38 2.00
N PHE A 63 -19.92 7.73 3.12
CA PHE A 63 -20.27 7.24 4.46
C PHE A 63 -20.95 8.30 5.32
N ASP A 64 -22.18 8.02 5.76
CA ASP A 64 -22.97 8.87 6.67
C ASP A 64 -23.02 8.31 8.11
N SER A 65 -22.09 7.42 8.47
CA SER A 65 -22.06 6.72 9.76
C SER A 65 -20.65 6.47 10.31
N HIS A 66 -20.56 6.06 11.58
CA HIS A 66 -19.29 5.83 12.28
C HIS A 66 -18.69 4.46 11.94
N ILE A 67 -17.44 4.44 11.46
CA ILE A 67 -16.69 3.20 11.26
C ILE A 67 -15.77 2.97 12.48
N ARG A 68 -15.94 1.83 13.15
CA ARG A 68 -15.03 1.39 14.21
C ARG A 68 -13.99 0.45 13.61
N PHE A 69 -12.74 0.91 13.55
CA PHE A 69 -11.63 0.05 13.17
C PHE A 69 -11.09 -0.67 14.40
N PRO A 70 -10.90 -1.99 14.35
CA PRO A 70 -10.19 -2.70 15.39
C PRO A 70 -8.69 -2.44 15.22
N LEU A 71 -8.24 -1.20 15.44
CA LEU A 71 -6.81 -0.91 15.52
C LEU A 71 -6.26 -1.69 16.72
N GLN A 72 -5.57 -2.79 16.45
CA GLN A 72 -4.89 -3.52 17.49
C GLN A 72 -3.79 -2.61 18.03
N ALA A 73 -3.99 -2.11 19.25
CA ALA A 73 -2.93 -1.42 19.97
C ALA A 73 -1.69 -2.32 19.96
N ALA A 74 -0.53 -1.74 19.65
CA ALA A 74 0.73 -2.47 19.72
C ALA A 74 0.80 -3.13 21.10
N LYS A 75 1.00 -4.46 21.12
CA LYS A 75 1.30 -5.14 22.39
C LYS A 75 2.65 -4.58 22.83
N ASP A 76 2.64 -3.82 23.93
CA ASP A 76 3.86 -3.34 24.57
C ASP A 76 4.75 -4.55 24.93
N PRO A 77 6.08 -4.41 24.83
CA PRO A 77 7.03 -5.49 25.13
C PRO A 77 7.05 -5.91 26.60
#